data_AF-A0A2E4J2B5-F1
#
_entry.id   AF-A0A2E4J2B5-F1
#
_cell.length_a   1.000
_cell.length_b   1.000
_cell.length_c   1.000
_cell.angle_alpha   90.00
_cell.angle_beta   90.00
_cell.angle_gamma   90.00
#
_symmetry.space_group_name_H-M   'P 1'
#
loop_
_entity.id
_entity.type
_entity.pdbx_description
1 polymer ?
#
loop_
_entity_poly.entity_id
_entity_poly.type
_entity_poly.pdbx_seq_one_letter_code
_entity_poly.pdbx_strand_id
1 'polypeptide(L)' 'MSTGKETIAFNRQFDEGTHWHEWVTYPFYPGYTCVGVVLKTGTSVSGLQQGDRVAYRVPHQTHDVVKADACTKI' A
#
# COMPACT_ATOMS: atom_id res chain seq x y z
N MET A 1 4.62 -13.16 -22.32
CA MET A 1 4.00 -13.43 -20.99
C MET A 1 4.20 -12.19 -20.14
N SER A 2 3.12 -11.60 -19.61
CA SER A 2 3.25 -10.51 -18.62
C SER A 2 3.51 -11.14 -17.26
N THR A 3 4.70 -10.93 -16.71
CA THR A 3 5.12 -11.49 -15.41
C THR A 3 4.59 -10.68 -14.21
N GLY A 4 3.73 -9.69 -14.46
CA GLY A 4 3.18 -8.81 -13.43
C GLY A 4 4.09 -7.64 -13.08
N LYS A 5 3.50 -6.59 -12.49
CA LYS A 5 4.19 -5.35 -12.10
C LYS A 5 5.36 -5.59 -11.13
N GLU A 6 5.20 -6.54 -10.22
CA GLU A 6 6.20 -6.85 -9.19
C GLU A 6 7.44 -7.54 -9.79
N THR A 7 7.28 -8.39 -10.81
CA THR A 7 8.42 -9.01 -11.49
C THR A 7 9.20 -8.01 -12.34
N ILE A 8 8.50 -7.05 -12.96
CA ILE A 8 9.13 -5.90 -13.65
C ILE A 8 9.95 -5.09 -12.63
N ALA A 9 9.37 -4.81 -11.47
CA ALA A 9 10.04 -4.11 -10.38
C ALA A 9 11.21 -4.92 -9.80
N PHE A 10 11.13 -6.24 -9.70
CA PHE A 10 12.24 -7.07 -9.17
C PHE A 10 13.43 -7.16 -10.12
N ASN A 11 13.18 -7.26 -11.43
CA ASN A 11 14.23 -7.44 -12.44
C ASN A 11 14.74 -6.11 -13.04
N ARG A 12 14.28 -4.95 -12.55
CA ARG A 12 14.56 -3.62 -13.13
C ARG A 12 14.28 -3.56 -14.65
N GLN A 13 13.14 -4.10 -15.08
CA GLN A 13 12.76 -4.14 -16.50
C GLN A 13 12.07 -2.83 -16.92
N PHE A 14 12.76 -1.71 -16.80
CA PHE A 14 12.27 -0.39 -17.19
C PHE A 14 13.44 0.54 -17.55
N ASP A 15 13.16 1.48 -18.46
CA ASP A 15 14.16 2.44 -18.96
C ASP A 15 14.38 3.60 -17.99
N GLU A 16 15.57 4.20 -18.05
CA GLU A 16 15.92 5.38 -17.27
C GLU A 16 15.03 6.57 -17.64
N GLY A 17 14.70 7.41 -16.65
CA GLY A 17 13.83 8.57 -16.83
C GLY A 17 12.34 8.26 -16.96
N THR A 18 11.93 6.99 -16.82
CA THR A 18 10.51 6.62 -16.74
C THR A 18 9.97 6.74 -15.33
N HIS A 19 8.63 6.84 -15.19
CA HIS A 19 7.98 6.77 -13.87
C HIS A 19 8.38 5.52 -13.07
N TRP A 20 8.62 4.39 -13.74
CA TRP A 20 9.10 3.16 -13.10
C TRP A 20 10.50 3.30 -12.53
N HIS A 21 11.38 3.99 -13.24
CA HIS A 21 12.73 4.30 -12.76
C HIS A 21 12.73 5.18 -11.52
N GLU A 22 11.81 6.12 -11.42
CA GLU A 22 11.66 6.98 -10.24
C GLU A 22 10.99 6.26 -9.07
N TRP A 23 10.01 5.40 -9.36
CA TRP A 23 9.22 4.72 -8.34
C TRP A 23 9.95 3.52 -7.71
N VAL A 24 10.66 2.72 -8.51
CA VAL A 24 11.32 1.49 -8.05
C VAL A 24 12.76 1.77 -7.64
N THR A 25 12.94 2.27 -6.42
CA THR A 25 14.26 2.47 -5.78
C THR A 25 14.51 1.38 -4.74
N TYR A 26 15.65 0.69 -4.79
CA TYR A 26 15.94 -0.43 -3.88
C TYR A 26 16.58 0.01 -2.55
N PRO A 27 16.23 -0.62 -1.41
CA PRO A 27 15.26 -1.71 -1.28
C PRO A 27 13.81 -1.24 -1.56
N PHE A 28 13.11 -1.99 -2.43
CA PHE A 28 11.78 -1.66 -2.90
C PHE A 28 10.74 -2.58 -2.27
N TYR A 29 9.73 -2.00 -1.62
CA TYR A 29 8.63 -2.75 -1.01
C TYR A 29 7.39 -2.63 -1.91
N PRO A 30 7.01 -3.71 -2.62
CA PRO A 30 5.91 -3.66 -3.59
C PRO A 30 4.56 -3.51 -2.90
N GLY A 31 3.54 -3.08 -3.65
CA GLY A 31 2.16 -2.87 -3.17
C GLY A 31 1.77 -1.40 -3.16
N TYR A 32 0.49 -1.11 -3.43
CA TYR A 32 -0.03 0.26 -3.52
C TYR A 32 -1.47 0.42 -3.04
N THR A 33 -2.19 -0.68 -2.84
CA THR A 33 -3.58 -0.73 -2.37
C THR A 33 -3.81 -2.01 -1.60
N CYS A 34 -4.46 -1.90 -0.45
CA CYS A 34 -4.83 -3.02 0.41
C CYS A 34 -6.28 -2.85 0.88
N VAL A 35 -6.88 -3.98 1.28
CA VAL A 35 -8.12 -4.04 2.05
C VAL A 35 -7.82 -4.80 3.33
N GLY A 36 -8.30 -4.30 4.45
CA GLY A 36 -8.03 -4.89 5.76
C GLY A 36 -9.12 -4.59 6.77
N VAL A 37 -8.86 -5.02 8.00
CA VAL A 37 -9.73 -4.80 9.16
C VAL A 37 -9.00 -3.91 10.15
N VAL A 38 -9.68 -2.88 10.66
CA VAL A 38 -9.14 -2.02 11.70
C VAL A 38 -8.96 -2.83 12.98
N LEU A 39 -7.71 -2.95 13.46
CA LEU A 39 -7.41 -3.65 14.71
C LEU A 39 -7.49 -2.74 15.93
N LYS A 40 -7.12 -1.47 15.78
CA LYS A 40 -7.11 -0.47 16.85
C LYS A 40 -7.17 0.94 16.24
N THR A 41 -7.77 1.87 16.96
CA THR A 41 -7.77 3.29 16.62
C THR A 41 -7.08 4.12 17.71
N GLY A 42 -6.57 5.29 17.32
CA GLY A 42 -6.10 6.30 18.27
C GLY A 42 -7.27 7.00 18.97
N THR A 43 -7.03 7.61 20.13
CA THR A 43 -8.09 8.24 20.94
C THR A 43 -8.79 9.40 20.24
N SER A 44 -8.13 10.07 19.31
CA SER A 44 -8.70 11.19 18.54
C SER A 44 -9.29 10.78 17.19
N VAL A 45 -9.29 9.49 16.84
CA VAL A 45 -9.88 9.00 15.59
C VAL A 45 -11.39 8.86 15.77
N SER A 46 -12.14 9.59 14.95
CA SER A 46 -13.60 9.47 14.82
C SER A 46 -13.97 8.86 13.47
N GLY A 47 -15.05 8.06 13.41
CA GLY A 47 -15.59 7.51 12.15
C GLY A 47 -15.04 6.15 11.73
N LEU A 48 -13.97 5.67 12.39
CA LEU A 48 -13.48 4.29 12.27
C LEU A 48 -13.41 3.66 13.66
N GLN A 49 -13.66 2.36 13.73
CA GLN A 49 -13.53 1.56 14.95
C GLN A 49 -12.97 0.17 14.66
N GLN A 50 -12.52 -0.52 15.72
CA GLN A 50 -12.06 -1.91 15.60
C GLN A 50 -13.13 -2.78 14.93
N GLY A 51 -12.71 -3.63 13.99
CA GLY A 51 -13.58 -4.49 13.19
C GLY A 51 -14.07 -3.89 11.88
N ASP A 52 -13.95 -2.56 11.67
CA ASP A 52 -14.31 -1.94 10.40
C ASP A 52 -13.43 -2.47 9.26
N ARG A 53 -14.05 -2.75 8.11
CA ARG A 53 -13.33 -3.05 6.88
C ARG A 53 -13.01 -1.75 6.15
N VAL A 54 -11.77 -1.62 5.69
CA VAL A 54 -11.29 -0.42 5.02
C VAL A 54 -10.43 -0.77 3.81
N ALA A 55 -10.53 0.04 2.76
CA ALA A 55 -9.56 0.13 1.68
C ALA A 55 -8.59 1.28 1.96
N TYR A 56 -7.30 1.08 1.71
CA TYR A 56 -6.24 2.05 1.99
C TYR A 56 -5.02 1.79 1.09
N ARG A 57 -4.11 2.77 0.96
CA ARG A 57 -2.97 2.72 0.02
C ARG A 57 -1.65 2.57 0.75
N VAL A 58 -1.10 1.36 0.74
CA VAL A 58 0.17 1.02 1.39
C VAL A 58 0.90 -0.09 0.62
N PRO A 59 2.20 -0.32 0.89
CA PRO A 59 2.91 -1.52 0.44
C PRO A 59 2.30 -2.81 1.00
N HIS A 60 2.67 -3.94 0.42
CA HIS A 60 2.32 -5.26 0.89
C HIS A 60 2.95 -5.52 2.26
N GLN A 61 2.09 -5.66 3.27
CA GLN A 61 2.48 -5.93 4.65
C GLN A 61 1.28 -6.51 5.40
N THR A 62 1.55 -7.14 6.54
CA THR A 62 0.49 -7.73 7.38
C THR A 62 -0.25 -6.67 8.20
N HIS A 63 0.43 -5.58 8.55
CA HIS A 63 -0.08 -4.52 9.39
C HIS A 63 0.54 -3.16 9.00
N ASP A 64 -0.21 -2.08 9.15
CA ASP A 64 0.29 -0.71 9.05
C ASP A 64 -0.43 0.20 10.05
N VAL A 65 0.21 1.34 10.34
CA VAL A 65 -0.40 2.46 11.06
C VAL A 65 -0.54 3.63 10.08
N VAL A 66 -1.77 3.86 9.63
CA VAL A 66 -2.10 4.94 8.69
C VAL A 66 -3.00 5.98 9.34
N LYS A 67 -3.03 7.19 8.78
CA LYS A 67 -3.99 8.21 9.18
C LYS A 67 -5.42 7.77 8.83
N ALA A 68 -6.38 8.13 9.66
CA ALA A 68 -7.78 7.77 9.43
C ALA A 68 -8.32 8.32 8.09
N ASP A 69 -7.88 9.50 7.65
CA ASP A 69 -8.26 10.09 6.36
C ASP A 69 -7.73 9.33 5.13
N ALA A 70 -6.70 8.50 5.31
CA ALA A 70 -6.17 7.64 4.25
C ALA A 70 -6.96 6.34 4.07
N CYS A 71 -7.93 6.08 4.94
CA CYS A 71 -8.79 4.89 4.91
C CYS A 71 -10.18 5.23 4.36
N THR A 72 -10.67 4.41 3.44
CA THR A 72 -12.06 4.43 2.97
C THR A 72 -12.79 3.22 3.54
N LYS A 73 -13.81 3.44 4.36
CA LYS A 73 -14.66 2.36 4.91
C LYS A 73 -15.47 1.70 3.79
N ILE A 74 -15.57 0.37 3.82
CA ILE A 74 -16.27 -0.45 2.81
C ILE A 74 -17.33 -1.36 3.44
#